data_AF-A0A9R0CZC7-F1
#
_entry.id   AF-A0A9R0CZC7-F1
#
_cell.length_a   1.000
_cell.length_b   1.000
_cell.length_c   1.000
_cell.angle_alpha   90.00
_cell.angle_beta   90.00
_cell.angle_gamma   90.00
#
_symmetry.space_group_name_H-M   'P 1'
#
loop_
_entity.id
_entity.type
_entity.pdbx_description
1 polymer ?
#
loop_
_entity_poly.entity_id
_entity_poly.type
_entity_poly.pdbx_seq_one_letter_code
_entity_poly.pdbx_strand_id
1 'polypeptide(L)'
;MCWRQLSRLYKTLFVAMFYLGIYNLVWNVLGPTTEVTFIPKDLHVGDKYALIFLAAGPEWPVLSDAEGAEVFRSRGCGPCFITNNKGLLPMSEFDAVLVYGKKALLSEDSAAMDPEKRYLLETYKRCMSSKLTRCVREPRVTSFLNYMVLHLCELCDMLLKKRYNHKTKQ
;
A
#
# COMPACT_ATOMS: atom_id res chain seq x y z
N MET A 1 -20.87 -53.56 24.04
CA MET A 1 -19.55 -53.98 23.50
C MET A 1 -19.73 -54.48 22.07
N CYS A 2 -19.68 -53.60 21.06
CA CYS A 2 -19.65 -53.97 19.63
C CYS A 2 -18.66 -53.10 18.83
N TRP A 3 -17.54 -52.70 19.45
CA TRP A 3 -16.53 -51.83 18.82
C TRP A 3 -15.18 -52.51 18.60
N ARG A 4 -15.08 -53.82 18.84
CA ARG A 4 -13.77 -54.49 18.96
C ARG A 4 -13.27 -55.23 17.71
N GLN A 5 -13.99 -55.21 16.59
CA GLN A 5 -13.51 -55.78 15.32
C GLN A 5 -13.93 -54.96 14.08
N LEU A 6 -13.89 -53.62 14.16
CA LEU A 6 -13.77 -52.86 12.90
C LEU A 6 -12.33 -53.00 12.42
N SER A 7 -12.17 -53.63 11.25
CA SER A 7 -10.85 -53.85 10.64
C SER A 7 -10.08 -52.52 10.57
N ARG A 8 -8.76 -52.57 10.76
CA ARG A 8 -7.90 -51.37 10.74
C ARG A 8 -8.18 -50.50 9.51
N LEU A 9 -8.50 -51.15 8.39
CA LEU A 9 -8.93 -50.56 7.12
C LEU A 9 -10.14 -49.63 7.25
N TYR A 10 -11.20 -50.01 7.98
CA TYR A 10 -12.37 -49.13 8.15
C TYR A 10 -12.03 -47.89 8.98
N LYS A 11 -11.14 -48.01 9.97
CA LYS A 11 -10.71 -46.85 10.77
C LYS A 11 -9.85 -45.90 9.94
N THR A 12 -8.89 -46.40 9.17
CA THR A 12 -8.10 -45.55 8.27
C THR A 12 -8.95 -44.93 7.18
N LEU A 13 -9.90 -45.67 6.60
CA LEU A 13 -10.78 -45.15 5.56
C LEU A 13 -11.72 -44.07 6.11
N PHE A 14 -12.24 -44.24 7.32
CA PHE A 14 -13.03 -43.21 7.99
C PHE A 14 -12.21 -41.93 8.26
N VAL A 15 -11.00 -42.07 8.80
CA VAL A 15 -10.12 -40.91 9.06
C VAL A 15 -9.76 -40.20 7.75
N ALA A 16 -9.39 -40.94 6.70
CA ALA A 16 -9.08 -40.36 5.40
C ALA A 16 -10.28 -39.61 4.81
N MET A 17 -11.47 -40.21 4.82
CA MET A 17 -12.70 -39.57 4.33
C MET A 17 -13.08 -38.35 5.16
N PHE A 18 -12.88 -38.40 6.47
CA PHE A 18 -13.15 -37.26 7.37
C PHE A 18 -12.21 -36.09 7.09
N TYR A 19 -10.91 -36.35 6.92
CA TYR A 19 -9.95 -35.33 6.51
C TYR A 19 -10.25 -34.78 5.11
N LEU A 20 -10.67 -35.62 4.16
CA LEU A 20 -11.09 -35.18 2.82
C LEU A 20 -12.35 -34.31 2.88
N GLY A 21 -13.28 -34.63 3.77
CA GLY A 21 -14.49 -33.85 4.02
C GLY A 21 -14.16 -32.47 4.59
N ILE A 22 -13.29 -32.41 5.60
CA ILE A 22 -12.81 -31.13 6.17
C ILE A 22 -12.06 -30.33 5.10
N TYR A 23 -11.17 -30.96 4.33
CA TYR A 23 -10.44 -30.29 3.26
C TYR A 23 -11.37 -29.69 2.22
N ASN A 24 -12.39 -30.43 1.76
CA ASN A 24 -13.38 -29.92 0.81
C ASN A 24 -14.26 -28.83 1.41
N LEU A 25 -14.58 -28.88 2.70
CA LEU A 25 -15.34 -27.84 3.38
C LEU A 25 -14.51 -26.55 3.50
N VAL A 26 -13.25 -26.66 3.90
CA VAL A 26 -12.32 -25.53 3.97
C VAL A 26 -12.08 -24.94 2.58
N TRP A 27 -11.93 -25.75 1.53
CA TRP A 27 -11.68 -25.25 0.18
C TRP A 27 -12.91 -24.63 -0.49
N ASN A 28 -14.10 -25.24 -0.36
CA ASN A 28 -15.28 -24.81 -1.11
C ASN A 28 -16.19 -23.84 -0.33
N VAL A 29 -16.13 -23.81 1.01
CA VAL A 29 -17.00 -22.95 1.84
C VAL A 29 -16.22 -21.82 2.52
N LEU A 30 -14.99 -22.11 2.97
CA LEU A 30 -14.12 -21.13 3.65
C LEU A 30 -12.94 -20.67 2.77
N GLY A 31 -12.78 -21.28 1.60
CA GLY A 31 -11.76 -20.89 0.65
C GLY A 31 -12.17 -19.51 0.12
N PRO A 32 -11.24 -18.56 0.02
CA PRO A 32 -11.57 -17.27 -0.53
C PRO A 32 -12.21 -17.49 -1.90
N THR A 33 -13.43 -16.99 -2.10
CA THR A 33 -14.02 -16.86 -3.43
C THR A 33 -13.06 -15.99 -4.21
N THR A 34 -12.21 -16.66 -4.99
CA THR A 34 -11.12 -16.06 -5.77
C THR A 34 -11.71 -15.41 -7.02
N GLU A 35 -12.64 -14.48 -6.83
CA GLU A 35 -12.69 -13.29 -7.68
C GLU A 35 -11.57 -12.36 -7.22
N VAL A 36 -10.33 -12.87 -7.28
CA VAL A 36 -9.17 -12.00 -7.36
C VAL A 36 -9.11 -11.60 -8.82
N THR A 37 -9.86 -10.56 -9.16
CA THR A 37 -9.60 -9.79 -10.37
C THR A 37 -8.25 -9.11 -10.19
N PHE A 38 -7.17 -9.87 -10.37
CA PHE A 38 -5.93 -9.28 -10.83
C PHE A 38 -6.29 -8.68 -12.19
N ILE A 39 -6.38 -7.35 -12.26
CA ILE A 39 -6.44 -6.61 -13.50
C ILE A 39 -4.98 -6.39 -13.91
N PRO A 40 -4.36 -7.26 -14.73
CA PRO A 40 -2.98 -7.06 -15.16
C PRO A 40 -2.80 -5.81 -16.03
N LYS A 41 -3.90 -5.21 -16.50
CA LYS A 41 -3.87 -4.01 -17.37
C LYS A 41 -3.71 -2.68 -16.63
N ASP A 42 -4.10 -2.60 -15.35
CA ASP A 42 -3.91 -1.37 -14.57
C ASP A 42 -2.50 -1.27 -13.97
N LEU A 43 -1.75 -2.38 -13.92
CA LEU A 43 -0.35 -2.34 -13.50
C LEU A 43 0.54 -1.57 -14.51
N HIS A 44 0.16 -1.47 -15.78
CA HIS A 44 0.84 -0.62 -16.77
C HIS A 44 0.58 0.89 -16.55
N VAL A 45 -0.39 1.27 -15.72
CA VAL A 45 -0.54 2.65 -15.24
C VAL A 45 0.56 2.96 -14.24
N GLY A 46 0.98 1.99 -13.42
CA GLY A 46 2.10 2.13 -12.49
C GLY A 46 3.42 2.55 -13.12
N ASP A 47 3.59 2.32 -14.43
CA ASP A 47 4.77 2.73 -15.19
C ASP A 47 4.81 4.20 -15.61
N LYS A 48 3.65 4.86 -15.62
CA LYS A 48 3.49 6.28 -15.99
C LYS A 48 3.38 7.19 -14.77
N TYR A 49 2.96 6.64 -13.63
CA TYR A 49 2.71 7.41 -12.41
C TYR A 49 3.71 7.08 -11.31
N ALA A 50 4.24 8.08 -10.62
CA ALA A 50 4.93 7.82 -9.35
C ALA A 50 3.90 7.48 -8.27
N LEU A 51 4.11 6.35 -7.57
CA LEU A 51 3.20 5.82 -6.57
C LEU A 51 3.68 6.22 -5.18
N ILE A 52 2.84 6.96 -4.46
CA ILE A 52 3.13 7.50 -3.13
C ILE A 52 2.14 6.88 -2.15
N PHE A 53 2.65 6.21 -1.12
CA PHE A 53 1.83 5.74 -0.02
C PHE A 53 1.79 6.77 1.11
N LEU A 54 0.62 7.05 1.65
CA LEU A 54 0.42 7.92 2.79
C LEU A 54 0.18 7.06 4.03
N ALA A 55 1.21 6.90 4.85
CA ALA A 55 1.13 6.34 6.19
C ALA A 55 0.49 7.37 7.14
N ALA A 56 -0.83 7.46 7.05
CA ALA A 56 -1.67 8.22 7.97
C ALA A 56 -2.48 7.26 8.85
N GLY A 57 -2.71 7.65 10.10
CA GLY A 57 -3.50 6.86 11.05
C GLY A 57 -4.97 6.66 10.63
N PRO A 58 -5.70 5.75 11.30
CA PRO A 58 -7.08 5.39 10.95
C PRO A 58 -8.09 6.54 11.09
N GLU A 59 -7.71 7.63 11.75
CA GLU A 59 -8.54 8.82 11.92
C GLU A 59 -8.69 9.67 10.64
N TRP A 60 -7.89 9.41 9.62
CA TRP A 60 -7.88 10.17 8.37
C TRP A 60 -8.76 9.52 7.30
N PRO A 61 -9.42 10.34 6.45
CA PRO A 61 -10.27 9.80 5.39
C PRO A 61 -9.44 8.99 4.39
N VAL A 62 -10.04 7.90 3.88
CA VAL A 62 -9.41 7.09 2.84
C VAL A 62 -9.33 7.89 1.54
N LEU A 63 -8.14 7.93 0.92
CA LEU A 63 -7.91 8.41 -0.43
C LEU A 63 -8.05 7.24 -1.39
N SER A 64 -9.07 7.31 -2.26
CA SER A 64 -9.18 6.40 -3.40
C SER A 64 -8.17 6.74 -4.49
N ASP A 65 -8.01 5.83 -5.45
CA ASP A 65 -7.01 6.00 -6.51
C ASP A 65 -7.25 7.24 -7.37
N ALA A 66 -8.52 7.49 -7.73
CA ALA A 66 -8.91 8.68 -8.49
C ALA A 66 -8.69 9.98 -7.69
N GLU A 67 -9.00 9.99 -6.40
CA GLU A 67 -8.81 11.15 -5.54
C GLU A 67 -7.33 11.46 -5.31
N GLY A 68 -6.51 10.42 -5.16
CA GLY A 68 -5.07 10.55 -5.01
C GLY A 68 -4.40 11.13 -6.24
N ALA A 69 -4.83 10.72 -7.44
CA ALA A 69 -4.34 11.31 -8.68
C ALA A 69 -4.77 12.77 -8.82
N GLU A 70 -5.98 13.11 -8.34
CA GLU A 70 -6.50 14.47 -8.39
C GLU A 70 -5.69 15.47 -7.59
N VAL A 71 -5.06 15.03 -6.48
CA VAL A 71 -4.17 15.86 -5.67
C VAL A 71 -3.06 16.49 -6.51
N PHE A 72 -2.47 15.73 -7.44
CA PHE A 72 -1.39 16.22 -8.31
C PHE A 72 -1.91 16.84 -9.61
N ARG A 73 -2.98 16.29 -10.18
CA ARG A 73 -3.59 16.81 -11.41
C ARG A 73 -4.09 18.24 -11.25
N SER A 74 -4.82 18.51 -10.16
CA SER A 74 -5.35 19.85 -9.86
C SER A 74 -4.28 20.92 -9.65
N ARG A 75 -3.06 20.51 -9.24
CA ARG A 75 -1.90 21.38 -9.05
C ARG A 75 -0.99 21.48 -10.29
N GLY A 76 -1.25 20.70 -11.33
CA GLY A 76 -0.41 20.67 -12.54
C GLY A 76 0.96 20.02 -12.34
N CYS A 77 1.10 19.08 -11.39
CA CYS A 77 2.40 18.57 -10.96
C CYS A 77 2.91 17.34 -11.72
N GLY A 78 2.13 16.87 -12.70
CA GLY A 78 2.45 15.69 -13.50
C GLY A 78 1.81 14.40 -12.97
N PRO A 79 2.16 13.25 -13.58
CA PRO A 79 1.54 11.96 -13.27
C PRO A 79 2.10 11.40 -11.96
N CYS A 80 1.51 11.81 -10.85
CA CYS A 80 1.77 11.22 -9.54
C CYS A 80 0.47 10.86 -8.85
N PHE A 81 0.59 9.94 -7.90
CA PHE A 81 -0.54 9.33 -7.25
C PHE A 81 -0.25 9.15 -5.77
N ILE A 82 -1.20 9.50 -4.89
CA ILE A 82 -1.09 9.33 -3.43
C ILE A 82 -2.29 8.59 -2.84
N THR A 83 -2.04 7.55 -2.05
CA THR A 83 -3.09 6.79 -1.35
C THR A 83 -2.69 6.39 0.05
N ASN A 84 -3.64 6.36 0.99
CA ASN A 84 -3.47 5.70 2.30
C ASN A 84 -4.12 4.31 2.32
N ASN A 85 -4.71 3.87 1.21
CA ASN A 85 -5.15 2.50 1.03
C ASN A 85 -4.07 1.71 0.29
N LYS A 86 -3.37 0.85 1.02
CA LYS A 86 -2.31 0.01 0.47
C LYS A 86 -2.86 -1.03 -0.53
N GLY A 87 -4.15 -1.40 -0.40
CA GLY A 87 -4.71 -2.54 -1.12
C GLY A 87 -3.87 -3.80 -0.86
N LEU A 88 -3.53 -4.52 -1.94
CA LEU A 88 -2.68 -5.71 -1.92
C LEU A 88 -1.20 -5.43 -2.26
N LEU A 89 -0.82 -4.18 -2.56
CA LEU A 89 0.55 -3.85 -2.99
C LEU A 89 1.51 -3.79 -1.80
N PRO A 90 2.66 -4.49 -1.80
CA PRO A 90 3.64 -4.34 -0.73
C PRO A 90 4.26 -2.93 -0.74
N MET A 91 4.76 -2.47 0.43
CA MET A 91 5.33 -1.11 0.57
C MET A 91 6.55 -0.88 -0.31
N SER A 92 7.24 -1.95 -0.71
CA SER A 92 8.37 -1.93 -1.63
C SER A 92 8.02 -1.40 -3.02
N GLU A 93 6.77 -1.58 -3.47
CA GLU A 93 6.30 -1.18 -4.80
C GLU A 93 6.00 0.31 -4.90
N PHE A 94 5.85 1.00 -3.77
CA PHE A 94 5.70 2.45 -3.76
C PHE A 94 7.06 3.12 -3.94
N ASP A 95 7.08 4.23 -4.68
CA ASP A 95 8.28 5.02 -4.90
C ASP A 95 8.61 5.88 -3.66
N ALA A 96 7.58 6.29 -2.92
CA ALA A 96 7.71 7.04 -1.69
C ALA A 96 6.62 6.66 -0.67
N VAL A 97 6.97 6.77 0.61
CA VAL A 97 6.08 6.62 1.75
C VAL A 97 6.10 7.93 2.56
N LEU A 98 4.97 8.61 2.60
CA LEU A 98 4.74 9.81 3.39
C LEU A 98 4.17 9.44 4.76
N VAL A 99 4.89 9.78 5.83
CA VAL A 99 4.41 9.65 7.20
C VAL A 99 3.82 10.98 7.63
N TYR A 100 2.53 11.01 7.94
CA TYR A 100 1.92 12.23 8.47
C TYR A 100 2.31 12.41 9.94
N GLY A 101 2.86 13.58 10.30
CA GLY A 101 3.20 13.86 11.69
C GLY A 101 4.04 15.10 11.91
N LYS A 102 4.88 15.06 12.95
CA LYS A 102 5.77 16.17 13.35
C LYS A 102 7.24 15.78 13.14
N LYS A 103 8.11 16.78 13.08
CA LYS A 103 9.57 16.61 12.90
C LYS A 103 10.26 15.64 13.86
N ALA A 104 9.72 15.45 15.06
CA ALA A 104 10.24 14.47 16.02
C ALA A 104 10.27 13.03 15.47
N LEU A 105 9.43 12.72 14.48
CA LEU A 105 9.43 11.40 13.83
C LEU A 105 10.67 11.19 12.95
N LEU A 106 11.36 12.24 12.50
CA LEU A 106 12.56 12.12 11.65
C LEU A 106 13.72 11.41 12.35
N SER A 107 13.76 11.46 13.69
CA SER A 107 14.77 10.78 14.52
C SER A 107 14.39 9.35 14.92
N GLU A 108 13.24 8.83 14.48
CA GLU A 108 12.82 7.46 14.78
C GLU A 108 13.34 6.46 13.74
N ASP A 109 14.34 5.68 14.14
CA ASP A 109 14.94 4.56 13.37
C ASP A 109 14.02 3.31 13.29
N SER A 110 12.90 3.30 13.99
CA SER A 110 12.10 2.10 14.24
C SER A 110 11.08 1.72 13.16
N ALA A 111 11.12 2.32 11.97
CA ALA A 111 10.23 1.92 10.89
C ALA A 111 10.90 0.85 10.01
N ALA A 112 10.28 -0.33 9.89
CA ALA A 112 10.70 -1.41 9.01
C ALA A 112 10.47 -1.08 7.52
N MET A 113 11.05 0.03 7.03
CA MET A 113 10.94 0.54 5.67
C MET A 113 12.26 1.13 5.20
N ASP A 114 12.50 1.09 3.90
CA ASP A 114 13.69 1.70 3.27
C ASP A 114 13.74 3.21 3.56
N PRO A 115 14.78 3.72 4.26
CA PRO A 115 14.91 5.13 4.59
C PRO A 115 15.00 6.02 3.35
N GLU A 116 15.43 5.52 2.18
CA GLU A 116 15.48 6.30 0.94
C GLU A 116 14.10 6.67 0.39
N LYS A 117 13.09 5.86 0.72
CA LYS A 117 11.71 6.05 0.25
C LYS A 117 10.85 6.78 1.28
N ARG A 118 11.37 7.04 2.48
CA ARG A 118 10.59 7.59 3.59
C ARG A 118 10.67 9.11 3.65
N TYR A 119 9.52 9.75 3.77
CA TYR A 119 9.40 11.20 3.90
C TYR A 119 8.38 11.57 4.99
N LEU A 120 8.64 12.64 5.71
CA LEU A 120 7.71 13.23 6.67
C LEU A 120 6.79 14.21 5.94
N LEU A 121 5.49 14.04 6.06
CA LEU A 121 4.49 14.99 5.60
C LEU A 121 4.04 15.89 6.75
N GLU A 122 4.42 17.16 6.68
CA GLU A 122 3.99 18.21 7.59
C GLU A 122 2.90 19.05 6.91
N THR A 123 1.68 18.97 7.45
CA THR A 123 0.56 19.80 6.99
C THR A 123 -0.48 19.99 8.10
N TYR A 124 -1.46 20.84 7.86
CA TYR A 124 -2.55 21.09 8.80
C TYR A 124 -3.60 19.98 8.76
N LYS A 125 -4.21 19.70 9.92
CA LYS A 125 -5.32 18.74 10.04
C LYS A 125 -6.42 18.97 9.00
N ARG A 126 -6.81 20.24 8.76
CA ARG A 126 -7.83 20.59 7.76
C ARG A 126 -7.45 20.16 6.34
N CYS A 127 -6.18 20.28 5.96
CA CYS A 127 -5.68 19.85 4.66
C CYS A 127 -5.79 18.31 4.53
N MET A 128 -5.39 17.56 5.57
CA MET A 128 -5.56 16.11 5.61
C MET A 128 -7.04 15.67 5.56
N SER A 129 -7.91 16.33 6.33
CA SER A 129 -9.36 16.07 6.28
C SER A 129 -9.98 16.35 4.92
N SER A 130 -9.38 17.27 4.15
CA SER A 130 -9.75 17.57 2.76
C SER A 130 -9.04 16.70 1.72
N LYS A 131 -8.43 15.57 2.12
CA LYS A 131 -7.67 14.67 1.24
C LYS A 131 -6.60 15.40 0.44
N LEU A 132 -5.92 16.37 1.06
CA LEU A 132 -4.86 17.20 0.45
C LEU A 132 -5.31 18.08 -0.74
N THR A 133 -6.61 18.21 -1.02
CA THR A 133 -7.09 19.05 -2.14
C THR A 133 -7.25 20.52 -1.76
N ARG A 134 -7.58 20.82 -0.49
CA ARG A 134 -7.86 22.18 -0.01
C ARG A 134 -6.91 22.57 1.12
N CYS A 135 -5.68 22.88 0.77
CA CYS A 135 -4.62 23.22 1.72
C CYS A 135 -4.36 24.72 1.70
N VAL A 136 -4.48 25.39 2.85
CA VAL A 136 -4.21 26.83 2.99
C VAL A 136 -2.73 27.15 2.78
N ARG A 137 -1.86 26.21 3.18
CA ARG A 137 -0.42 26.23 2.90
C ARG A 137 -0.06 24.92 2.23
N GLU A 138 0.89 24.98 1.31
CA GLU A 138 1.35 23.79 0.62
C GLU A 138 2.00 22.83 1.62
N PRO A 139 1.65 21.52 1.57
CA PRO A 139 2.27 20.54 2.45
C PRO A 139 3.79 20.50 2.26
N ARG A 140 4.50 20.34 3.37
CA ARG A 140 5.95 20.16 3.36
C ARG A 140 6.27 18.69 3.50
N VAL A 141 7.17 18.22 2.67
CA VAL A 141 7.66 16.85 2.61
C VAL A 141 9.14 16.89 2.96
N THR A 142 9.57 16.24 4.04
CA THR A 142 10.98 16.20 4.44
C THR A 142 11.53 14.79 4.30
N SER A 143 12.60 14.60 3.54
CA SER A 143 13.26 13.30 3.42
C SER A 143 13.87 12.86 4.75
N PHE A 144 13.70 11.59 5.11
CA PHE A 144 14.38 11.02 6.29
C PHE A 144 15.89 10.83 6.08
N LEU A 145 16.32 10.62 4.83
CA LEU A 145 17.71 10.30 4.52
C LEU A 145 18.62 11.52 4.66
N ASN A 146 18.25 12.63 4.05
CA ASN A 146 19.11 13.81 3.90
C ASN A 146 18.47 15.11 4.40
N TYR A 147 17.29 15.03 5.04
CA TYR A 147 16.54 16.18 5.57
C TYR A 147 16.19 17.23 4.51
N MET A 148 16.23 16.87 3.22
CA MET A 148 15.80 17.75 2.14
C MET A 148 14.31 18.03 2.26
N VAL A 149 13.95 19.31 2.24
CA VAL A 149 12.57 19.76 2.30
C VAL A 149 12.08 20.03 0.89
N LEU A 150 10.94 19.43 0.55
CA LEU A 150 10.28 19.48 -0.74
C LEU A 150 8.80 19.81 -0.55
N HIS A 151 8.15 20.24 -1.62
CA HIS A 151 6.70 20.21 -1.75
C HIS A 151 6.22 18.94 -2.48
N LEU A 152 4.92 18.67 -2.47
CA LEU A 152 4.35 17.48 -3.13
C LEU A 152 4.72 17.40 -4.61
N CYS A 153 4.73 18.55 -5.30
CA CYS A 153 5.03 18.62 -6.73
C CYS A 153 6.51 18.41 -7.03
N GLU A 154 7.40 18.92 -6.18
CA GLU A 154 8.84 18.71 -6.29
C GLU A 154 9.20 17.25 -6.01
N LEU A 155 8.55 16.64 -5.01
CA LEU A 155 8.65 15.21 -4.75
C LEU A 155 8.21 14.41 -5.99
N CYS A 156 7.06 14.75 -6.58
CA CYS A 156 6.55 14.09 -7.77
C CYS A 156 7.57 14.11 -8.93
N ASP A 157 8.09 15.29 -9.27
CA ASP A 157 9.10 15.44 -10.33
C ASP A 157 10.37 14.64 -10.04
N MET A 158 10.85 14.67 -8.79
CA MET A 158 12.03 13.91 -8.36
C MET A 158 11.81 12.39 -8.52
N LEU A 159 10.65 11.86 -8.12
CA LEU A 159 10.35 10.44 -8.23
C LEU A 159 10.23 10.00 -9.70
N LEU A 160 9.58 10.80 -10.54
CA LEU A 160 9.48 10.54 -11.97
C LEU A 160 10.85 10.51 -12.65
N LYS A 161 11.74 11.46 -12.31
CA LYS A 161 13.14 11.45 -12.78
C LYS A 161 13.90 10.22 -12.31
N LYS A 162 13.74 9.80 -11.04
CA LYS A 162 14.38 8.58 -10.50
C LYS A 162 13.93 7.34 -11.29
N ARG A 163 12.64 7.21 -11.61
CA ARG A 163 12.11 6.09 -12.41
C ARG A 163 12.62 6.10 -13.85
N TYR A 164 12.65 7.26 -14.50
CA TYR A 164 13.19 7.38 -15.87
C TYR A 164 14.64 6.92 -15.95
N ASN A 165 15.48 7.38 -15.00
CA ASN A 165 16.89 7.03 -14.94
C ASN A 165 17.12 5.53 -14.62
N HIS A 166 16.24 4.90 -13.84
CA HIS A 166 16.31 3.47 -13.57
C HIS A 166 15.98 2.65 -14.82
N LYS A 167 15.00 3.08 -15.63
CA LYS A 167 14.65 2.45 -16.91
C LYS A 167 15.75 2.55 -17.96
N THR A 168 16.61 3.55 -17.89
CA THR A 168 17.73 3.70 -18.86
C THR A 168 18.92 2.81 -18.53
N LYS A 169 18.98 2.25 -17.31
CA LYS A 169 20.09 1.42 -16.80
C LYS A 169 19.79 -0.08 -16.79
N GLN A 170 18.55 -0.48 -17.03
CA GLN A 170 18.12 -1.86 -17.24
C GLN A 170 18.06 -2.18 -18.73
#